data_AF-A0AA35TE44-F1
#
_entry.id   AF-A0AA35TE44-F1
#
_cell.length_a   1.000
_cell.length_b   1.000
_cell.length_c   1.000
_cell.angle_alpha   90.00
_cell.angle_beta   90.00
_cell.angle_gamma   90.00
#
_symmetry.space_group_name_H-M   'P 1'
#
loop_
_entity.id
_entity.type
_entity.pdbx_description
1 polymer ?
#
loop_
_entity_poly.entity_id
_entity_poly.type
_entity_poly.pdbx_seq_one_letter_code
_entity_poly.pdbx_strand_id
1 'polypeptide(L)'
;MTTGPGASVYMPPEATAPAASNIQMSKYDASVDIFSIGVVSIFTIGEIFPCDPLAPTFADEKSGVVVARTELQRRSHYMRNVNEQLRACGQLRGDHPLIRLIQQCLQNFPSKRPGIREVLRLLEEARAGVRDEGSERNKRELVRALQTQPRNQNLERVLRDLVTENAHLQSRVQAKERELATAQQQLRRNVSLKDDYVAQ
;
A
#
# COMPACT_ATOMS: atom_id res chain seq x y z
N MET A 1 1.29 -15.67 7.90
CA MET A 1 -0.05 -15.21 7.48
C MET A 1 -0.53 -14.19 8.49
N THR A 2 -1.10 -13.08 8.03
CA THR A 2 -1.63 -12.04 8.90
C THR A 2 -2.97 -12.49 9.48
N THR A 3 -3.25 -12.16 10.74
CA THR A 3 -4.44 -12.63 11.46
C THR A 3 -5.69 -11.77 11.16
N GLY A 4 -5.52 -10.62 10.50
CA GLY A 4 -6.61 -9.76 10.01
C GLY A 4 -6.47 -9.44 8.52
N PRO A 5 -7.57 -9.01 7.85
CA PRO A 5 -7.54 -8.50 6.48
C PRO A 5 -6.73 -7.21 6.42
N GLY A 6 -5.79 -7.12 5.47
CA GLY A 6 -4.99 -5.92 5.27
C GLY A 6 -3.72 -6.18 4.46
N ALA A 7 -3.18 -5.12 3.88
CA ALA A 7 -1.90 -5.17 3.19
C ALA A 7 -0.76 -5.13 4.23
N SER A 8 0.00 -6.22 4.35
CA SER A 8 0.98 -6.45 5.42
C SER A 8 1.99 -5.32 5.63
N VAL A 9 2.38 -4.63 4.56
CA VAL A 9 3.33 -3.52 4.58
C VAL A 9 2.83 -2.28 5.31
N TYR A 10 1.51 -2.11 5.48
CA TYR A 10 0.91 -0.96 6.17
C TYR A 10 0.39 -1.30 7.57
N MET A 11 0.47 -2.57 7.96
CA MET A 11 -0.13 -3.01 9.21
C MET A 11 0.82 -2.82 10.38
N PRO A 12 0.32 -2.35 11.53
CA PRO A 12 1.12 -2.22 12.73
C PRO A 12 1.46 -3.60 13.33
N PRO A 13 2.47 -3.67 14.22
CA PRO A 13 2.91 -4.94 14.81
C PRO A 13 1.79 -5.68 15.54
N GLU A 14 0.90 -4.98 16.25
CA GLU A 14 -0.23 -5.59 16.96
C GLU A 14 -1.30 -6.18 16.03
N ALA A 15 -1.41 -5.72 14.77
CA ALA A 15 -2.32 -6.28 13.78
C ALA A 15 -1.72 -7.48 13.01
N THR A 16 -0.40 -7.70 13.15
CA THR A 16 0.32 -8.81 12.52
C THR A 16 0.78 -9.87 13.51
N ALA A 17 0.62 -9.60 14.81
CA ALA A 17 1.01 -10.50 15.87
C ALA A 17 0.25 -11.84 15.78
N PRO A 18 0.93 -12.99 15.95
CA PRO A 18 0.26 -14.28 16.01
C PRO A 18 -0.72 -14.32 17.18
N ALA A 19 -1.85 -14.99 17.00
CA ALA A 19 -2.87 -15.19 18.06
C ALA A 19 -2.32 -15.86 19.34
N ALA A 20 -1.13 -16.49 19.26
CA ALA A 20 -0.42 -17.10 20.38
C ALA A 20 0.41 -16.10 21.23
N SER A 21 0.55 -14.85 20.79
CA SER A 21 1.11 -13.81 21.63
C SER A 21 0.03 -13.34 22.60
N ASN A 22 0.33 -13.23 23.90
CA ASN A 22 -0.57 -12.63 24.91
C ASN A 22 -0.91 -11.15 24.65
N ILE A 23 -0.59 -10.65 23.45
CA ILE A 23 -1.09 -9.41 22.89
C ILE A 23 -2.52 -9.73 22.45
N GLN A 24 -3.46 -9.59 23.38
CA GLN A 24 -4.89 -9.52 23.07
C GLN A 24 -5.03 -8.65 21.81
N MET A 25 -5.57 -9.20 20.71
CA MET A 25 -5.77 -8.44 19.47
C MET A 25 -6.48 -7.16 19.86
N SER A 26 -5.72 -6.09 19.97
CA SER A 26 -6.24 -4.81 20.44
C SER A 26 -7.26 -4.44 19.40
N LYS A 27 -8.51 -4.36 19.85
CA LYS A 27 -9.67 -3.94 19.06
C LYS A 27 -9.20 -2.90 18.05
N TYR A 28 -9.36 -3.19 16.75
CA TYR A 28 -9.00 -2.25 15.70
C TYR A 28 -9.53 -0.87 16.08
N ASP A 29 -8.61 0.06 16.32
CA ASP A 29 -8.91 1.42 16.73
C ASP A 29 -8.17 2.39 15.82
N ALA A 30 -8.44 3.68 16.00
CA ALA A 30 -7.87 4.72 15.15
C ALA A 30 -6.33 4.69 15.13
N SER A 31 -5.66 4.13 16.15
CA SER A 31 -4.20 4.09 16.21
C SER A 31 -3.58 3.18 15.14
N VAL A 32 -4.34 2.20 14.62
CA VAL A 32 -3.94 1.36 13.49
C VAL A 32 -3.80 2.23 12.23
N ASP A 33 -4.80 3.07 11.96
CA ASP A 33 -4.77 3.99 10.83
C ASP A 33 -3.64 5.02 10.96
N ILE A 34 -3.38 5.50 12.18
CA ILE A 34 -2.24 6.41 12.45
C ILE A 34 -0.91 5.75 12.08
N PHE A 35 -0.73 4.46 12.37
CA PHE A 35 0.45 3.74 11.93
C PHE A 35 0.56 3.69 10.40
N SER A 36 -0.54 3.35 9.71
CA SER A 36 -0.57 3.31 8.25
C SER A 36 -0.29 4.68 7.62
N ILE A 37 -0.74 5.78 8.24
CA ILE A 37 -0.37 7.16 7.84
C ILE A 37 1.15 7.36 7.90
N GLY A 38 1.81 6.89 8.96
CA GLY A 38 3.26 6.94 9.09
C GLY A 38 3.97 6.21 7.95
N VAL A 39 3.50 5.00 7.62
CA VAL A 39 4.04 4.20 6.50
C VAL A 39 3.83 4.89 5.15
N VAL A 40 2.62 5.38 4.87
CA VAL A 40 2.33 6.12 3.62
C VAL A 40 3.20 7.37 3.50
N SER A 41 3.44 8.07 4.61
CA SER A 41 4.29 9.26 4.64
C SER A 41 5.74 8.95 4.26
N ILE A 42 6.28 7.82 4.73
CA ILE A 42 7.61 7.34 4.32
C ILE A 42 7.67 7.17 2.80
N PHE A 43 6.68 6.50 2.20
CA PHE A 43 6.68 6.22 0.77
C PHE A 43 6.41 7.45 -0.09
N THR A 44 5.59 8.37 0.42
CA THR A 44 5.27 9.62 -0.27
C THR A 44 6.51 10.52 -0.34
N ILE A 45 7.26 10.63 0.76
CA ILE A 45 8.47 11.45 0.79
C ILE A 45 9.63 10.71 0.15
N GLY A 46 9.79 9.43 0.47
CA GLY A 46 10.87 8.56 0.02
C GLY A 46 10.87 8.26 -1.48
N GLU A 47 9.74 8.53 -2.15
CA GLU A 47 9.45 8.15 -3.56
C GLU A 47 9.70 6.66 -3.87
N ILE A 48 9.72 5.81 -2.84
CA ILE A 48 9.89 4.37 -2.95
C ILE A 48 8.50 3.75 -2.73
N PHE A 49 7.97 3.07 -3.74
CA PHE A 49 6.72 2.32 -3.58
C PHE A 49 6.93 1.21 -2.52
N PRO A 50 5.86 0.77 -1.82
CA PRO A 50 5.90 -0.38 -0.91
C PRO A 50 6.20 -1.74 -1.58
N CYS A 51 7.11 -1.80 -2.55
CA CYS A 51 7.84 -3.02 -2.83
C CYS A 51 8.98 -3.08 -1.80
N ASP A 52 9.12 -4.19 -1.07
CA ASP A 52 10.25 -4.37 -0.18
C ASP A 52 11.53 -4.40 -1.03
N PRO A 53 12.35 -3.32 -1.08
CA PRO A 53 13.57 -3.35 -1.87
C PRO A 53 14.63 -4.21 -1.18
N LEU A 54 14.38 -4.57 0.08
CA LEU A 54 15.25 -5.39 0.87
C LEU A 54 14.80 -6.84 0.76
N ALA A 55 15.78 -7.72 0.62
CA ALA A 55 15.52 -9.15 0.75
C ALA A 55 14.90 -9.43 2.13
N PRO A 56 13.88 -10.31 2.19
CA PRO A 56 13.19 -10.69 3.43
C PRO A 56 14.14 -11.39 4.42
N THR A 57 15.32 -11.80 3.95
CA THR A 57 16.39 -12.39 4.74
C THR A 57 17.72 -11.69 4.44
N PHE A 58 18.64 -11.73 5.40
CA PHE A 58 20.01 -11.29 5.20
C PHE A 58 20.97 -12.22 5.95
N ALA A 59 22.23 -12.30 5.50
CA ALA A 59 23.26 -13.00 6.26
C ALA A 59 23.68 -12.10 7.43
N ASP A 60 23.52 -12.59 8.67
CA ASP A 60 24.03 -11.90 9.85
C ASP A 60 25.56 -11.83 9.79
N GLU A 61 26.13 -10.63 9.86
CA GLU A 61 27.56 -10.38 9.63
C GLU A 61 28.47 -11.10 10.64
N LYS A 62 27.94 -11.43 11.83
CA LYS A 62 28.73 -12.04 12.92
C LYS A 62 28.69 -13.55 12.87
N SER A 63 27.55 -14.13 12.51
CA SER A 63 27.32 -15.57 12.53
C SER A 63 27.36 -16.21 11.14
N GLY A 64 27.25 -15.43 10.06
CA GLY A 64 27.10 -15.91 8.69
C GLY A 64 25.78 -16.62 8.43
N VAL A 65 24.88 -16.68 9.42
CA VAL A 65 23.60 -17.37 9.33
C VAL A 65 22.59 -16.48 8.63
N VAL A 66 21.79 -17.06 7.74
CA VAL A 66 20.68 -16.36 7.10
C VAL A 66 19.56 -16.17 8.12
N VAL A 67 19.27 -14.92 8.44
CA VAL A 67 18.23 -14.52 9.38
C VAL A 67 17.14 -13.73 8.68
N ALA A 68 15.91 -13.82 9.19
CA ALA A 68 14.79 -13.04 8.69
C ALA A 68 14.95 -11.56 9.06
N ARG A 69 14.65 -10.67 8.12
CA ARG A 69 14.61 -9.23 8.35
C ARG A 69 13.32 -8.88 9.09
N THR A 70 13.47 -8.22 10.23
CA THR A 70 12.32 -7.75 11.01
C THR A 70 11.70 -6.50 10.39
N GLU A 71 10.40 -6.29 10.64
CA GLU A 71 9.70 -5.08 10.20
C GLU A 71 10.32 -3.80 10.79
N LEU A 72 10.87 -3.87 12.00
CA LEU A 72 11.59 -2.75 12.61
C LEU A 72 12.86 -2.39 11.84
N GLN A 73 13.61 -3.37 11.36
CA GLN A 73 14.81 -3.16 10.54
C GLN A 73 14.44 -2.57 9.17
N ARG A 74 13.37 -3.04 8.55
CA ARG A 74 12.85 -2.50 7.29
C ARG A 74 12.49 -1.02 7.43
N ARG A 75 11.65 -0.68 8.42
CA ARG A 75 11.25 0.71 8.69
C ARG A 75 12.42 1.63 9.00
N SER A 76 13.39 1.15 9.79
CA SER A 76 14.62 1.90 10.09
C SER A 76 15.41 2.23 8.82
N HIS A 77 15.47 1.30 7.86
CA HIS A 77 16.11 1.56 6.57
C HIS A 77 15.37 2.64 5.77
N TYR A 78 14.04 2.54 5.64
CA TYR A 78 13.28 3.55 4.91
C TYR A 78 13.36 4.94 5.54
N MET A 79 13.33 5.04 6.87
CA MET A 79 13.49 6.30 7.58
C MET A 79 14.85 6.96 7.31
N ARG A 80 15.90 6.18 7.06
CA ARG A 80 17.20 6.73 6.64
C ARG A 80 17.08 7.41 5.28
N ASN A 81 16.46 6.76 4.30
CA ASN A 81 16.28 7.30 2.96
C ASN A 81 15.43 8.59 2.97
N VAL A 82 14.34 8.61 3.74
CA VAL A 82 13.50 9.80 3.91
C VAL A 82 14.30 10.96 4.51
N ASN A 83 15.12 10.68 5.54
CA ASN A 83 16.00 11.68 6.13
C ASN A 83 17.02 12.23 5.13
N GLU A 84 17.64 11.36 4.33
CA GLU A 84 18.62 11.76 3.30
C GLU A 84 17.98 12.62 2.22
N GLN A 85 16.79 12.26 1.72
CA GLN A 85 16.08 13.05 0.71
C GLN A 85 15.65 14.42 1.23
N LEU A 86 15.07 14.49 2.44
CA LEU A 86 14.70 15.79 3.03
C LEU A 86 15.92 16.69 3.27
N ARG A 87 17.09 16.10 3.58
CA ARG A 87 18.36 16.86 3.66
C ARG A 87 18.82 17.34 2.28
N ALA A 88 18.74 16.48 1.27
CA ALA A 88 19.17 16.79 -0.09
C ALA A 88 18.34 17.92 -0.74
N CYS A 89 17.06 18.05 -0.40
CA CYS A 89 16.20 19.13 -0.88
C CYS A 89 16.54 20.53 -0.32
N GLY A 90 17.66 20.69 0.39
CA GLY A 90 18.12 21.99 0.89
C GLY A 90 17.27 22.56 2.03
N GLN A 91 16.29 21.81 2.53
CA GLN A 91 15.37 22.22 3.58
C GLN A 91 15.93 22.07 5.01
N LEU A 92 17.19 21.65 5.20
CA LEU A 92 17.69 21.32 6.53
C LEU A 92 19.05 21.90 6.91
N ARG A 93 19.04 22.64 8.03
CA ARG A 93 20.13 22.74 9.01
C ARG A 93 19.83 21.95 10.32
N GLY A 94 18.79 21.11 10.37
CA GLY A 94 18.34 20.41 11.59
C GLY A 94 17.35 19.25 11.37
N ASP A 95 16.61 18.84 12.42
CA ASP A 95 15.57 17.79 12.36
C ASP A 95 14.26 18.34 11.75
N HIS A 96 13.76 17.72 10.68
CA HIS A 96 12.54 18.17 10.00
C HIS A 96 11.28 17.79 10.82
N PRO A 97 10.32 18.70 11.06
CA PRO A 97 9.11 18.41 11.85
C PRO A 97 8.32 17.18 11.37
N LEU A 98 8.25 16.96 10.05
CA LEU A 98 7.61 15.77 9.47
C LEU A 98 8.29 14.46 9.86
N ILE A 99 9.62 14.42 10.01
CA ILE A 99 10.34 13.20 10.41
C ILE A 99 9.90 12.76 11.81
N ARG A 100 9.85 13.73 12.73
CA ARG A 100 9.42 13.47 14.11
C ARG A 100 7.97 12.96 14.16
N LEU A 101 7.08 13.58 13.38
CA LEU A 101 5.69 13.13 13.26
C LEU A 101 5.61 11.70 12.73
N ILE A 102 6.34 11.37 11.66
CA ILE A 102 6.37 10.02 11.09
C ILE A 102 6.86 8.99 12.12
N GLN A 103 7.92 9.30 12.87
CA GLN A 103 8.43 8.44 13.94
C GLN A 103 7.43 8.23 15.08
N GLN A 104 6.61 9.24 15.40
CA GLN A 104 5.55 9.14 16.39
C GLN A 104 4.40 8.26 15.89
N CYS A 105 3.99 8.40 14.63
CA CYS A 105 2.99 7.53 14.01
C CYS A 105 3.43 6.06 13.98
N LEU A 106 4.72 5.79 13.78
CA LEU A 106 5.29 4.45 13.65
C LEU A 106 5.68 3.78 14.98
N GLN A 107 5.26 4.33 16.13
CA GLN A 107 5.50 3.71 17.43
C GLN A 107 4.89 2.31 17.49
N ASN A 108 5.66 1.34 18.00
CA ASN A 108 5.20 -0.04 18.14
C ASN A 108 4.04 -0.17 19.15
N PHE A 109 3.98 0.72 20.14
CA PHE A 109 2.90 0.75 21.12
C PHE A 109 1.79 1.71 20.65
N PRO A 110 0.56 1.23 20.43
CA PRO A 110 -0.60 2.05 20.06
C PRO A 110 -0.78 3.30 20.92
N SER A 111 -0.60 3.17 22.23
CA SER A 111 -0.77 4.27 23.21
C SER A 111 0.25 5.40 23.08
N LYS A 112 1.35 5.19 22.34
CA LYS A 112 2.38 6.21 22.09
C LYS A 112 2.19 6.92 20.75
N ARG A 113 1.23 6.49 19.94
CA ARG A 113 0.91 7.13 18.67
C ARG A 113 0.06 8.37 18.93
N PRO A 114 0.24 9.44 18.14
CA PRO A 114 -0.58 10.64 18.27
C PRO A 114 -2.02 10.35 17.85
N GLY A 115 -2.97 11.12 18.37
CA GLY A 115 -4.34 11.11 17.83
C GLY A 115 -4.43 11.82 16.48
N ILE A 116 -5.45 11.52 15.66
CA ILE A 116 -5.59 12.15 14.34
C ILE A 116 -5.64 13.69 14.39
N ARG A 117 -6.26 14.26 15.43
CA ARG A 117 -6.31 15.73 15.63
C ARG A 117 -4.92 16.31 15.88
N GLU A 118 -4.08 15.57 16.60
CA GLU A 118 -2.70 15.97 16.86
C GLU A 118 -1.83 15.85 15.61
N VAL A 119 -2.02 14.77 14.83
CA VAL A 119 -1.37 14.63 13.51
C VAL A 119 -1.66 15.83 12.62
N LEU A 120 -2.95 16.22 12.49
CA LEU A 120 -3.34 17.39 11.69
C LEU A 120 -2.72 18.69 12.19
N ARG A 121 -2.70 18.90 13.51
CA ARG A 121 -2.06 20.08 14.12
C ARG A 121 -0.56 20.14 13.78
N LEU A 122 0.15 19.03 13.95
CA LEU A 122 1.59 18.93 13.67
C LEU A 122 1.90 19.10 12.18
N LEU A 123 1.03 18.63 11.29
CA LEU A 123 1.15 18.86 9.85
C LEU A 123 0.98 20.34 9.48
N GLU A 124 0.00 21.04 10.07
CA GLU A 124 -0.17 22.47 9.83
C GLU A 124 1.00 23.29 10.38
N GLU A 125 1.57 22.91 11.52
CA GLU A 125 2.79 23.52 12.06
C GLU A 125 3.99 23.30 11.13
N ALA A 126 4.18 22.07 10.65
CA ALA A 126 5.22 21.75 9.68
C ALA A 126 5.03 22.54 8.37
N ARG A 127 3.78 22.68 7.91
CA ARG A 127 3.44 23.46 6.72
C ARG A 127 3.72 24.95 6.92
N ALA A 128 3.34 25.52 8.06
CA ALA A 128 3.58 26.93 8.37
C ALA A 128 5.08 27.27 8.37
N GLY A 129 5.93 26.37 8.86
CA GLY A 129 7.38 26.52 8.81
C GLY A 129 8.00 26.47 7.41
N VAL A 130 7.26 26.02 6.40
CA VAL A 130 7.70 25.88 4.99
C VAL A 130 7.08 26.97 4.08
N ARG A 131 6.23 27.85 4.61
CA ARG A 131 5.59 28.93 3.84
C ARG A 131 6.60 30.01 3.47
N ASP A 132 7.26 29.82 2.33
CA ASP A 132 7.72 30.90 1.46
C ASP A 132 6.66 31.11 0.37
N GLU A 133 6.28 32.35 0.05
CA GLU A 133 5.25 32.66 -0.96
C GLU A 133 5.64 32.15 -2.35
N GLY A 134 6.94 32.00 -2.62
CA GLY A 134 7.45 31.31 -3.81
C GLY A 134 7.10 29.82 -3.86
N SER A 135 6.98 29.15 -2.71
CA SER A 135 6.71 27.71 -2.61
C SER A 135 5.31 27.32 -3.11
N GLU A 136 4.27 28.08 -2.78
CA GLU A 136 2.90 27.76 -3.22
C GLU A 136 2.68 28.05 -4.72
N ARG A 137 3.34 29.09 -5.25
CA ARG A 137 3.35 29.37 -6.69
C ARG A 137 4.07 28.25 -7.45
N ASN A 138 5.23 27.83 -6.97
CA ASN A 138 6.00 26.71 -7.54
C ASN A 138 5.22 25.39 -7.50
N LYS A 139 4.47 25.11 -6.42
CA LYS A 139 3.59 23.91 -6.35
C LYS A 139 2.52 23.92 -7.43
N ARG A 140 1.82 25.04 -7.64
CA ARG A 140 0.77 25.13 -8.67
C ARG A 140 1.35 24.98 -10.08
N GLU A 141 2.50 25.59 -10.33
CA GLU A 141 3.21 25.46 -11.61
C GLU A 141 3.69 24.01 -11.84
N LEU A 142 4.24 23.36 -10.81
CA LEU A 142 4.63 21.95 -10.86
C LEU A 142 3.43 21.02 -11.14
N VAL A 143 2.29 21.25 -10.47
CA VAL A 143 1.06 20.47 -10.71
C VAL A 143 0.59 20.64 -12.16
N ARG A 144 0.60 21.87 -12.70
CA ARG A 144 0.27 22.09 -14.11
C ARG A 144 1.25 21.37 -15.03
N ALA A 145 2.55 21.46 -14.76
CA ALA A 145 3.58 20.78 -15.55
C ALA A 145 3.35 19.27 -15.59
N LEU A 146 3.05 18.65 -14.44
CA LEU A 146 2.73 17.21 -14.34
C LEU A 146 1.46 16.85 -15.13
N GLN A 147 0.42 17.68 -15.10
CA GLN A 147 -0.80 17.45 -15.88
C GLN A 147 -0.57 17.56 -17.39
N THR A 148 0.34 18.44 -17.82
CA THR A 148 0.68 18.63 -19.23
C THR A 148 1.74 17.65 -19.74
N GLN A 149 2.27 16.77 -18.88
CA GLN A 149 3.39 15.90 -19.22
C GLN A 149 2.92 14.83 -20.24
N PRO A 150 3.57 14.70 -21.42
CA PRO A 150 3.14 13.77 -22.48
C PRO A 150 3.09 12.30 -22.04
N ARG A 151 3.95 11.91 -21.10
CA ARG A 151 3.96 10.57 -20.51
C ARG A 151 2.64 10.27 -19.79
N ASN A 152 2.08 11.22 -19.05
CA ASN A 152 0.84 11.02 -18.31
C ASN A 152 -0.35 10.91 -19.26
N GLN A 153 -0.38 11.75 -20.31
CA GLN A 153 -1.40 11.64 -21.36
C GLN A 153 -1.33 10.32 -22.13
N ASN A 154 -0.12 9.81 -22.37
CA ASN A 154 0.07 8.48 -22.97
C ASN A 154 -0.42 7.36 -22.05
N LEU A 155 -0.09 7.42 -20.75
CA LEU A 155 -0.57 6.45 -19.77
C LEU A 155 -2.09 6.45 -19.67
N GLU A 156 -2.72 7.62 -19.63
CA GLU A 156 -4.18 7.72 -19.64
C GLU A 156 -4.81 7.10 -20.90
N ARG A 157 -4.19 7.29 -22.06
CA ARG A 157 -4.64 6.67 -23.30
C ARG A 157 -4.53 5.14 -23.24
N VAL A 158 -3.38 4.63 -22.84
CA VAL A 158 -3.16 3.18 -22.67
C VAL A 158 -4.15 2.59 -21.67
N LEU A 159 -4.42 3.29 -20.57
CA LEU A 159 -5.37 2.83 -19.56
C LEU A 159 -6.81 2.79 -20.09
N ARG A 160 -7.23 3.78 -20.90
CA ARG A 160 -8.54 3.75 -21.59
C ARG A 160 -8.64 2.57 -22.55
N ASP A 161 -7.59 2.31 -23.33
CA ASP A 161 -7.56 1.20 -24.28
C ASP A 161 -7.67 -0.14 -23.55
N LEU A 162 -6.90 -0.33 -22.47
CA LEU A 162 -6.94 -1.54 -21.63
C LEU A 162 -8.29 -1.74 -20.94
N VAL A 163 -8.93 -0.67 -20.44
CA VAL A 163 -10.27 -0.77 -19.84
C VAL A 163 -11.30 -1.22 -20.88
N THR A 164 -11.20 -0.70 -22.10
CA THR A 164 -12.09 -1.07 -23.21
C THR A 164 -11.87 -2.52 -23.62
N GLU A 165 -10.61 -2.95 -23.74
CA GLU A 165 -10.25 -4.33 -24.04
C GLU A 165 -10.75 -5.29 -22.95
N ASN A 166 -10.59 -4.93 -21.67
CA ASN A 166 -11.05 -5.77 -20.56
C ASN A 166 -12.57 -5.91 -20.54
N ALA A 167 -13.32 -4.83 -20.82
CA ALA A 167 -14.78 -4.90 -20.96
C ALA A 167 -15.21 -5.81 -22.13
N HIS A 168 -14.47 -5.78 -23.24
CA HIS A 168 -14.70 -6.66 -24.38
C HIS A 168 -14.41 -8.13 -24.03
N LEU A 169 -13.30 -8.40 -23.35
CA LEU A 169 -12.94 -9.74 -22.90
C LEU A 169 -13.96 -10.29 -21.89
N GLN A 170 -14.43 -9.49 -20.94
CA GLN A 170 -15.50 -9.87 -20.02
C GLN A 170 -16.78 -10.25 -20.75
N SER A 171 -17.15 -9.50 -21.78
CA SER A 171 -18.32 -9.82 -22.61
C SER A 171 -18.16 -11.16 -23.35
N ARG A 172 -16.96 -11.45 -23.86
CA ARG A 172 -16.64 -12.73 -24.52
C ARG A 172 -16.66 -13.90 -23.55
N VAL A 173 -16.13 -13.72 -22.34
CA VAL A 173 -16.17 -14.74 -21.28
C VAL A 173 -17.62 -15.05 -20.93
N GLN A 174 -18.45 -14.05 -20.68
CA GLN A 174 -19.88 -14.25 -20.38
C GLN A 174 -20.64 -14.96 -21.52
N ALA A 175 -20.33 -14.62 -22.78
CA ALA A 175 -20.94 -15.32 -23.92
C ALA A 175 -20.57 -16.80 -23.95
N LYS A 176 -19.29 -17.13 -23.72
CA LYS A 176 -18.80 -18.51 -23.68
C LYS A 176 -19.36 -19.30 -22.49
N GLU A 177 -19.56 -18.66 -21.34
CA GLU A 177 -20.22 -19.27 -20.18
C GLU A 177 -21.69 -19.66 -20.50
N ARG A 178 -22.42 -18.81 -21.23
CA ARG A 178 -23.80 -19.13 -21.67
C ARG A 178 -23.85 -20.29 -22.67
N GLU A 179 -22.93 -20.32 -23.63
CA GLU A 179 -22.79 -21.43 -24.57
C GLU A 179 -22.49 -22.74 -23.84
N LEU A 180 -21.54 -22.71 -22.90
CA LEU A 180 -21.16 -23.87 -22.10
C LEU A 180 -22.34 -24.38 -21.26
N ALA A 181 -23.09 -23.49 -20.60
CA ALA A 181 -24.28 -23.84 -19.84
C ALA A 181 -25.34 -24.53 -20.71
N THR A 182 -25.54 -24.02 -21.93
CA THR A 182 -26.48 -24.60 -22.90
C THR A 182 -26.04 -25.99 -23.35
N ALA A 183 -24.76 -26.18 -23.68
CA ALA A 183 -24.20 -27.46 -24.09
C ALA A 183 -24.27 -28.50 -22.95
N GLN A 184 -23.98 -28.09 -21.70
CA GLN A 184 -24.12 -28.95 -20.53
C GLN A 184 -25.58 -29.38 -20.30
N GLN A 185 -26.54 -28.47 -20.50
CA GLN A 185 -27.96 -28.79 -20.38
C GLN A 185 -28.41 -29.79 -21.45
N GLN A 186 -27.97 -29.61 -22.70
CA GLN A 186 -28.27 -30.55 -23.80
C GLN A 186 -27.66 -31.93 -23.52
N LEU A 187 -26.41 -31.98 -23.07
CA LEU A 187 -25.75 -33.24 -22.72
C LEU A 187 -26.51 -33.99 -21.62
N ARG A 188 -26.94 -33.28 -20.56
CA ARG A 188 -27.76 -33.87 -19.49
C ARG A 188 -29.08 -34.45 -20.01
N ARG A 189 -29.76 -33.75 -20.92
CA ARG A 189 -30.98 -34.26 -21.56
C ARG A 189 -30.72 -35.52 -22.39
N ASN A 190 -29.65 -35.54 -23.18
CA ASN A 190 -29.31 -36.68 -24.02
C ASN A 190 -28.92 -37.92 -23.20
N VAL A 191 -28.22 -37.74 -22.08
CA VAL A 191 -27.92 -38.83 -21.14
C VAL A 191 -29.20 -39.40 -20.55
N SER A 192 -30.11 -38.55 -20.06
CA SER A 192 -31.41 -38.98 -19.52
C SER A 192 -32.24 -39.79 -20.52
N LEU A 193 -32.34 -39.32 -21.77
CA LEU A 193 -33.08 -40.03 -22.82
C LEU A 193 -32.47 -41.39 -23.17
N LYS A 194 -31.14 -41.51 -23.06
CA LYS A 194 -30.44 -42.77 -23.31
C LYS A 194 -30.70 -43.77 -22.19
N ASP A 195 -30.72 -43.31 -20.94
CA ASP A 195 -31.03 -44.14 -19.77
C ASP A 195 -32.48 -44.67 -19.84
N ASP A 196 -33.44 -43.84 -20.27
CA ASP A 196 -34.84 -44.23 -20.48
C ASP A 196 -35.01 -45.28 -21.59
N TYR A 197 -34.19 -45.22 -22.64
CA TYR A 197 -34.22 -46.17 -23.76
C TYR A 197 -33.58 -47.53 -23.42
N VAL A 198 -32.61 -47.56 -22.51
CA VAL A 198 -31.94 -48.79 -22.05
C VAL A 198 -32.80 -49.55 -21.02
N ALA A 199 -33.77 -48.87 -20.39
CA ALA A 199 -34.67 -49.45 -19.40
C ALA A 199 -35.94 -50.11 -19.99
N GLN A 200 -36.17 -50.03 -21.31
CA GLN A 200 -37.25 -50.70 -22.05
C GLN A 200 -36.77 -51.99 -22.72
#